data_AF-A0A1H2EC98-F1
#
_entry.id   AF-A0A1H2EC98-F1
#
_cell.length_a   1.000
_cell.length_b   1.000
_cell.length_c   1.000
_cell.angle_alpha   90.00
_cell.angle_beta   90.00
_cell.angle_gamma   90.00
#
_symmetry.space_group_name_H-M   'P 1'
#
loop_
_entity.id
_entity.type
_entity.pdbx_description
1 polymer ?
#
loop_
_entity_poly.entity_id
_entity_poly.type
_entity_poly.pdbx_seq_one_letter_code
_entity_poly.pdbx_strand_id
1 'polypeptide(L)'
;MSAPRVPSIRFNLFPGGLSHAVTVSYDDGVVADRDLVALLNRHGLKGTFHLNSGKLGREGQLHADEVAALFAGHEISAHSVTHPRLPTIPPDELAREIVADRRALEALAGYPVRGMSYPFGYHSPEVVAALPHFGIDYARTTASHGWYGVPENLLLWHPTCHHNDDLLARTETFFAQDGQELRLLYVWGHSYEFPNDGNWDLMERFGERIAVEAARKGKGVWRATNVEIANYLRALRGLRTTVDGTQVENPSALPLWITWGGERREIAPGARVSF
;
A
#
# COMPACT_ATOMS: atom_id res chain seq x y z
N MET A 1 -37.84 31.26 0.23
CA MET A 1 -37.19 30.22 1.06
C MET A 1 -36.05 29.65 0.26
N SER A 2 -34.80 29.80 0.70
CA SER A 2 -33.66 29.15 0.01
C SER A 2 -33.79 27.63 0.19
N ALA A 3 -33.58 26.86 -0.88
CA ALA A 3 -33.53 25.41 -0.77
C ALA A 3 -32.53 25.00 0.34
N PRO A 4 -32.86 24.04 1.22
CA PRO A 4 -31.92 23.56 2.21
C PRO A 4 -30.65 23.09 1.51
N ARG A 5 -29.50 23.59 1.96
CA ARG A 5 -28.20 23.25 1.38
C ARG A 5 -27.93 21.79 1.74
N VAL A 6 -28.02 20.89 0.75
CA VAL A 6 -27.64 19.48 0.91
C VAL A 6 -26.23 19.44 1.51
N PRO A 7 -26.03 18.81 2.69
CA PRO A 7 -24.70 18.71 3.29
C PRO A 7 -23.76 17.99 2.32
N SER A 8 -22.65 18.62 1.94
CA SER A 8 -21.67 17.95 1.08
C SER A 8 -20.91 16.90 1.88
N ILE A 9 -20.99 15.64 1.46
CA ILE A 9 -20.18 14.52 1.97
C ILE A 9 -18.97 14.35 1.03
N ARG A 10 -17.76 14.24 1.60
CA ARG A 10 -16.53 13.93 0.87
C ARG A 10 -15.83 12.72 1.48
N PHE A 11 -15.44 11.78 0.64
CA PHE A 11 -14.72 10.55 1.00
C PHE A 11 -13.20 10.78 0.90
N ASN A 12 -12.71 11.73 1.68
CA ASN A 12 -11.39 12.33 1.49
C ASN A 12 -10.43 12.18 2.67
N LEU A 13 -10.74 11.29 3.62
CA LEU A 13 -9.93 11.09 4.83
C LEU A 13 -9.54 9.61 5.04
N PHE A 14 -8.30 9.41 5.45
CA PHE A 14 -7.71 8.21 6.01
C PHE A 14 -8.03 8.08 7.51
N PRO A 15 -7.65 6.95 8.16
CA PRO A 15 -7.82 6.77 9.61
C PRO A 15 -7.31 7.96 10.43
N GLY A 16 -8.04 8.31 11.49
CA GLY A 16 -7.74 9.48 12.34
C GLY A 16 -8.09 10.82 11.69
N GLY A 17 -8.90 10.80 10.63
CA GLY A 17 -9.28 12.02 9.90
C GLY A 17 -8.11 12.65 9.17
N LEU A 18 -7.09 11.88 8.80
CA LEU A 18 -5.91 12.36 8.09
C LEU A 18 -6.20 12.45 6.59
N SER A 19 -5.54 13.36 5.86
CA SER A 19 -5.67 13.42 4.39
C SER A 19 -4.47 12.85 3.65
N HIS A 20 -3.41 12.47 4.36
CA HIS A 20 -2.14 12.03 3.80
C HIS A 20 -1.78 10.64 4.32
N ALA A 21 -1.32 9.76 3.44
CA ALA A 21 -0.77 8.45 3.78
C ALA A 21 0.56 8.20 3.05
N VAL A 22 1.42 7.39 3.66
CA VAL A 22 2.69 6.92 3.09
C VAL A 22 2.72 5.40 3.20
N THR A 23 3.15 4.76 2.10
CA THR A 23 3.48 3.33 2.06
C THR A 23 4.74 3.12 1.23
N VAL A 24 5.50 2.08 1.57
CA VAL A 24 6.67 1.65 0.80
C VAL A 24 6.57 0.17 0.49
N SER A 25 7.07 -0.26 -0.66
CA SER A 25 7.16 -1.69 -0.97
C SER A 25 8.47 -2.11 -1.61
N TYR A 26 8.97 -3.28 -1.25
CA TYR A 26 10.23 -3.81 -1.75
C TYR A 26 10.08 -5.25 -2.24
N ASP A 27 10.83 -5.61 -3.28
CA ASP A 27 10.68 -6.89 -3.99
C ASP A 27 11.81 -7.89 -3.66
N ASP A 28 11.57 -9.13 -4.09
CA ASP A 28 12.47 -10.28 -4.16
C ASP A 28 12.77 -11.02 -2.85
N GLY A 29 12.75 -10.36 -1.68
CA GLY A 29 13.04 -11.03 -0.40
C GLY A 29 14.53 -11.28 -0.19
N VAL A 30 15.33 -10.23 -0.40
CA VAL A 30 16.79 -10.29 -0.37
C VAL A 30 17.35 -9.99 1.02
N VAL A 31 18.59 -10.41 1.28
CA VAL A 31 19.22 -10.23 2.61
C VAL A 31 19.32 -8.77 3.09
N ALA A 32 19.33 -7.80 2.16
CA ALA A 32 19.32 -6.38 2.48
C ALA A 32 17.99 -5.88 3.09
N ASP A 33 16.91 -6.67 2.98
CA ASP A 33 15.64 -6.36 3.64
C ASP A 33 15.79 -6.31 5.17
N ARG A 34 16.79 -7.00 5.74
CA ARG A 34 17.09 -6.95 7.19
C ARG A 34 17.38 -5.54 7.67
N ASP A 35 18.28 -4.85 6.98
CA ASP A 35 18.69 -3.49 7.32
C ASP A 35 17.57 -2.48 7.03
N LEU A 36 16.85 -2.68 5.93
CA LEU A 36 15.71 -1.84 5.56
C LEU A 36 14.57 -1.94 6.57
N VAL A 37 14.19 -3.14 7.01
CA VAL A 37 13.18 -3.33 8.06
C VAL A 37 13.61 -2.64 9.35
N ALA A 38 14.87 -2.81 9.77
CA ALA A 38 15.38 -2.14 10.96
C ALA A 38 15.28 -0.62 10.85
N LEU A 39 15.58 -0.05 9.67
CA LEU A 39 15.44 1.38 9.40
C LEU A 39 13.98 1.83 9.45
N LEU A 40 13.08 1.13 8.75
CA LEU A 40 11.66 1.44 8.76
C LEU A 40 11.09 1.45 10.18
N ASN A 41 11.46 0.46 10.99
CA ASN A 41 11.06 0.35 12.39
C ASN A 41 11.54 1.54 13.25
N ARG A 42 12.79 1.99 13.10
CA ARG A 42 13.31 3.18 13.81
C ARG A 42 12.49 4.44 13.52
N HIS A 43 12.01 4.56 12.28
CA HIS A 43 11.21 5.71 11.86
C HIS A 43 9.71 5.52 12.06
N GLY A 44 9.27 4.36 12.57
CA GLY A 44 7.86 4.00 12.72
C GLY A 44 7.12 3.95 11.38
N LEU A 45 7.82 3.61 10.30
CA LEU A 45 7.27 3.38 8.98
C LEU A 45 6.88 1.91 8.83
N LYS A 46 5.82 1.67 8.03
CA LYS A 46 5.42 0.33 7.63
C LYS A 46 5.78 0.11 6.17
N GLY A 47 6.01 -1.14 5.82
CA GLY A 47 6.42 -1.54 4.48
C GLY A 47 5.77 -2.86 4.07
N THR A 48 5.70 -3.08 2.76
CA THR A 48 5.18 -4.30 2.13
C THR A 48 6.30 -4.97 1.35
N PHE A 49 6.59 -6.24 1.65
CA PHE A 49 7.67 -6.98 1.03
C PHE A 49 7.10 -8.08 0.13
N HIS A 50 7.36 -7.99 -1.17
CA HIS A 50 6.89 -8.92 -2.18
C HIS A 50 7.93 -10.02 -2.37
N LEU A 51 7.69 -11.18 -1.76
CA LEU A 51 8.66 -12.27 -1.68
C LEU A 51 8.43 -13.30 -2.78
N ASN A 52 9.51 -13.91 -3.27
CA ASN A 52 9.43 -15.10 -4.12
C ASN A 52 9.68 -16.34 -3.26
N SER A 53 8.64 -17.11 -2.92
CA SER A 53 8.79 -18.30 -2.08
C SER A 53 9.80 -19.32 -2.62
N GLY A 54 9.88 -19.48 -3.95
CA GLY A 54 10.81 -20.40 -4.61
C GLY A 54 12.27 -19.93 -4.64
N LYS A 55 12.55 -18.67 -4.27
CA LYS A 55 13.90 -18.11 -4.17
C LYS A 55 14.45 -18.12 -2.74
N LEU A 56 13.61 -18.23 -1.71
CA LEU A 56 14.05 -18.24 -0.32
C LEU A 56 15.10 -19.33 -0.06
N GLY A 57 16.13 -18.98 0.71
CA GLY A 57 17.27 -19.84 1.05
C GLY A 57 18.34 -19.99 -0.04
N ARG A 58 18.19 -19.32 -1.20
CA ARG A 58 19.28 -19.18 -2.17
C ARG A 58 20.29 -18.13 -1.71
N GLU A 59 21.49 -18.15 -2.29
CA GLU A 59 22.50 -17.12 -2.03
C GLU A 59 21.95 -15.71 -2.31
N GLY A 60 22.14 -14.80 -1.36
CA GLY A 60 21.63 -13.42 -1.41
C GLY A 60 20.14 -13.26 -1.07
N GLN A 61 19.40 -14.35 -0.81
CA GLN A 61 17.99 -14.35 -0.44
C GLN A 61 17.81 -14.64 1.05
N LEU A 62 16.68 -14.20 1.62
CA LEU A 62 16.32 -14.52 2.99
C LEU A 62 16.04 -16.01 3.16
N HIS A 63 16.28 -16.54 4.35
CA HIS A 63 15.85 -17.88 4.72
C HIS A 63 14.39 -17.89 5.17
N ALA A 64 13.67 -18.98 4.94
CA ALA A 64 12.24 -19.05 5.25
C ALA A 64 11.94 -18.97 6.76
N ASP A 65 12.87 -19.41 7.61
CA ASP A 65 12.72 -19.44 9.07
C ASP A 65 12.80 -18.06 9.73
N GLU A 66 13.47 -17.09 9.11
CA GLU A 66 13.53 -15.70 9.60
C GLU A 66 12.38 -14.81 9.11
N VAL A 67 11.72 -15.15 7.99
CA VAL A 67 10.73 -14.29 7.30
C VAL A 67 9.64 -13.78 8.25
N ALA A 68 9.03 -14.66 9.05
CA ALA A 68 7.93 -14.28 9.94
C ALA A 68 8.36 -13.27 11.01
N ALA A 69 9.54 -13.48 11.61
CA ALA A 69 10.08 -12.62 12.66
C ALA A 69 10.58 -11.30 12.08
N LEU A 70 11.26 -11.34 10.94
CA LEU A 70 11.81 -10.18 10.27
C LEU A 70 10.70 -9.19 9.89
N PHE A 71 9.63 -9.67 9.25
CA PHE A 71 8.56 -8.80 8.77
C PHE A 71 7.45 -8.55 9.80
N ALA A 72 7.70 -8.77 11.09
CA ALA A 72 6.76 -8.43 12.16
C ALA A 72 6.42 -6.92 12.13
N GLY A 73 5.13 -6.59 11.99
CA GLY A 73 4.66 -5.20 11.84
C GLY A 73 4.68 -4.67 10.41
N HIS A 74 5.22 -5.45 9.46
CA HIS A 74 5.21 -5.21 8.02
C HIS A 74 4.27 -6.21 7.32
N GLU A 75 4.05 -6.02 6.02
CA GLU A 75 3.28 -6.94 5.20
C GLU A 75 4.21 -7.85 4.40
N ILE A 76 3.90 -9.15 4.41
CA ILE A 76 4.40 -10.15 3.45
C ILE A 76 3.39 -10.26 2.32
N SER A 77 3.89 -10.13 1.09
CA SER A 77 3.12 -10.05 -0.14
C SER A 77 3.71 -10.99 -1.18
N ALA A 78 2.93 -11.43 -2.16
CA ALA A 78 3.38 -12.39 -3.17
C ALA A 78 4.22 -11.72 -4.26
N HIS A 79 5.15 -12.47 -4.85
CA HIS A 79 5.88 -12.04 -6.05
C HIS A 79 6.05 -13.15 -7.07
N SER A 80 5.22 -14.21 -6.99
CA SER A 80 5.32 -15.49 -7.72
C SER A 80 6.43 -16.40 -7.22
N VAL A 81 6.34 -17.70 -7.51
CA VAL A 81 7.31 -18.68 -7.02
C VAL A 81 8.69 -18.45 -7.64
N THR A 82 8.74 -18.34 -8.97
CA THR A 82 10.00 -18.36 -9.74
C THR A 82 10.34 -17.04 -10.41
N HIS A 83 9.51 -16.01 -10.24
CA HIS A 83 9.66 -14.70 -10.87
C HIS A 83 9.62 -14.75 -12.42
N PRO A 84 8.63 -15.43 -13.06
CA PRO A 84 8.51 -15.44 -14.51
C PRO A 84 7.80 -14.18 -15.03
N ARG A 85 7.95 -13.91 -16.32
CA ARG A 85 7.11 -12.93 -17.01
C ARG A 85 5.68 -13.47 -17.14
N LEU A 86 4.77 -13.05 -16.27
CA LEU A 86 3.42 -13.62 -16.14
C LEU A 86 2.60 -13.63 -17.45
N PRO A 87 2.65 -12.61 -18.34
CA PRO A 87 1.91 -12.65 -19.59
C PRO A 87 2.40 -13.69 -20.62
N THR A 88 3.58 -14.29 -20.42
CA THR A 88 4.16 -15.24 -21.39
C THR A 88 4.00 -16.70 -20.99
N ILE A 89 3.40 -16.98 -19.84
CA ILE A 89 3.17 -18.34 -19.36
C ILE A 89 1.71 -18.77 -19.57
N PRO A 90 1.43 -20.07 -19.76
CA PRO A 90 0.07 -20.58 -19.86
C PRO A 90 -0.79 -20.31 -18.60
N PRO A 91 -2.13 -20.29 -18.71
CA PRO A 91 -3.02 -19.98 -17.58
C PRO A 91 -2.91 -20.92 -16.37
N ASP A 92 -2.65 -22.21 -16.59
CA ASP A 92 -2.43 -23.20 -15.53
C ASP A 92 -1.11 -22.93 -14.79
N GLU A 93 -0.07 -22.53 -15.51
CA GLU A 93 1.20 -22.13 -14.93
C GLU A 93 1.09 -20.81 -14.18
N LEU A 94 0.32 -19.85 -14.70
CA LEU A 94 0.00 -18.60 -14.00
C LEU A 94 -0.67 -18.88 -12.65
N ALA A 95 -1.66 -19.78 -12.62
CA ALA A 95 -2.32 -20.19 -11.39
C ALA A 95 -1.34 -20.86 -10.43
N ARG A 96 -0.47 -21.76 -10.93
CA ARG A 96 0.56 -22.43 -10.13
C ARG A 96 1.51 -21.43 -9.49
N GLU A 97 2.05 -20.49 -10.28
CA GLU A 97 3.02 -19.49 -9.86
C GLU A 97 2.47 -18.54 -8.79
N ILE A 98 1.18 -18.19 -8.85
CA ILE A 98 0.58 -17.28 -7.87
C ILE A 98 0.08 -18.04 -6.64
N VAL A 99 -0.67 -19.13 -6.84
CA VAL A 99 -1.32 -19.84 -5.72
C VAL A 99 -0.31 -20.60 -4.88
N ALA A 100 0.71 -21.21 -5.48
CA ALA A 100 1.75 -21.90 -4.71
C ALA A 100 2.60 -20.91 -3.90
N ASP A 101 2.88 -19.73 -4.47
CA ASP A 101 3.62 -18.67 -3.79
C ASP A 101 2.86 -18.17 -2.57
N ARG A 102 1.58 -17.80 -2.76
CA ARG A 102 0.68 -17.42 -1.66
C ARG A 102 0.65 -18.50 -0.58
N ARG A 103 0.42 -19.76 -0.94
CA ARG A 103 0.35 -20.86 0.03
C ARG A 103 1.62 -21.00 0.86
N ALA A 104 2.80 -20.90 0.23
CA ALA A 104 4.07 -21.01 0.93
C ALA A 104 4.28 -19.81 1.88
N LEU A 105 3.98 -18.60 1.42
CA LEU A 105 4.12 -17.38 2.22
C LEU A 105 3.10 -17.31 3.36
N GLU A 106 1.86 -17.75 3.16
CA GLU A 106 0.83 -17.85 4.21
C GLU A 106 1.26 -18.79 5.34
N ALA A 107 1.96 -19.89 5.01
CA ALA A 107 2.50 -20.81 6.01
C ALA A 107 3.59 -20.18 6.88
N LEU A 108 4.29 -19.16 6.38
CA LEU A 108 5.28 -18.39 7.13
C LEU A 108 4.63 -17.23 7.89
N ALA A 109 3.78 -16.47 7.21
CA ALA A 109 3.19 -15.23 7.71
C ALA A 109 2.11 -15.46 8.79
N GLY A 110 1.41 -16.60 8.74
CA GLY A 110 0.31 -16.90 9.65
C GLY A 110 -0.98 -16.11 9.35
N TYR A 111 -1.06 -15.43 8.21
CA TYR A 111 -2.23 -14.70 7.74
C TYR A 111 -2.40 -14.81 6.22
N PRO A 112 -3.60 -14.55 5.66
CA PRO A 112 -3.83 -14.58 4.22
C PRO A 112 -2.97 -13.56 3.47
N VAL A 113 -2.16 -14.02 2.51
CA VAL A 113 -1.36 -13.16 1.63
C VAL A 113 -2.24 -12.75 0.46
N ARG A 114 -2.56 -11.45 0.37
CA ARG A 114 -3.54 -10.92 -0.59
C ARG A 114 -2.97 -9.86 -1.53
N GLY A 115 -1.72 -9.46 -1.34
CA GLY A 115 -1.03 -8.53 -2.21
C GLY A 115 -0.10 -9.21 -3.19
N MET A 116 0.25 -8.49 -4.25
CA MET A 116 1.29 -8.90 -5.19
C MET A 116 2.07 -7.69 -5.76
N SER A 117 3.27 -7.92 -6.28
CA SER A 117 3.86 -7.06 -7.32
C SER A 117 4.09 -7.90 -8.58
N TYR A 118 3.88 -7.31 -9.76
CA TYR A 118 4.08 -8.03 -11.03
C TYR A 118 5.58 -8.22 -11.27
N PRO A 119 6.10 -9.46 -11.44
CA PRO A 119 7.50 -9.69 -11.82
C PRO A 119 7.88 -8.86 -13.05
N PHE A 120 8.98 -8.12 -12.94
CA PHE A 120 9.46 -7.17 -13.96
C PHE A 120 8.44 -6.08 -14.37
N GLY A 121 7.32 -5.93 -13.65
CA GLY A 121 6.21 -5.05 -14.02
C GLY A 121 5.32 -5.54 -15.17
N TYR A 122 5.56 -6.74 -15.70
CA TYR A 122 4.79 -7.25 -16.85
C TYR A 122 3.43 -7.80 -16.42
N HIS A 123 2.40 -7.31 -17.09
CA HIS A 123 1.01 -7.70 -16.88
C HIS A 123 0.26 -7.59 -18.21
N SER A 124 -0.88 -8.28 -18.30
CA SER A 124 -1.83 -8.19 -19.42
C SER A 124 -3.26 -8.14 -18.85
N PRO A 125 -4.27 -7.72 -19.63
CA PRO A 125 -5.66 -7.74 -19.17
C PRO A 125 -6.10 -9.11 -18.63
N GLU A 126 -5.64 -10.20 -19.25
CA GLU A 126 -5.94 -11.57 -18.84
C GLU A 126 -5.31 -11.90 -17.48
N VAL A 127 -4.05 -11.53 -17.26
CA VAL A 127 -3.37 -11.71 -15.97
C VAL A 127 -4.08 -10.91 -14.88
N VAL A 128 -4.37 -9.63 -15.13
CA VAL A 128 -5.05 -8.73 -14.19
C VAL A 128 -6.43 -9.28 -13.81
N ALA A 129 -7.20 -9.78 -14.78
CA ALA A 129 -8.51 -10.37 -14.55
C ALA A 129 -8.46 -11.69 -13.77
N ALA A 130 -7.37 -12.45 -13.88
CA ALA A 130 -7.20 -13.72 -13.16
C ALA A 130 -6.89 -13.53 -11.67
N LEU A 131 -6.20 -12.44 -11.29
CA LEU A 131 -5.69 -12.21 -9.93
C LEU A 131 -6.74 -12.38 -8.80
N PRO A 132 -7.97 -11.84 -8.89
CA PRO A 132 -8.98 -12.02 -7.86
C PRO A 132 -9.39 -13.49 -7.65
N HIS A 133 -9.38 -14.31 -8.71
CA HIS A 133 -9.66 -15.73 -8.62
C HIS A 133 -8.56 -16.50 -7.87
N PHE A 134 -7.36 -15.91 -7.79
CA PHE A 134 -6.26 -16.38 -6.97
C PHE A 134 -6.15 -15.63 -5.65
N GLY A 135 -7.19 -14.95 -5.18
CA GLY A 135 -7.23 -14.27 -3.87
C GLY A 135 -6.31 -13.06 -3.76
N ILE A 136 -5.84 -12.51 -4.87
CA ILE A 136 -5.07 -11.26 -4.89
C ILE A 136 -6.03 -10.07 -4.99
N ASP A 137 -5.89 -9.21 -4.00
CA ASP A 137 -6.67 -8.01 -3.79
C ASP A 137 -6.02 -6.77 -4.43
N TYR A 138 -4.70 -6.68 -4.42
CA TYR A 138 -4.01 -5.55 -5.05
C TYR A 138 -2.71 -6.02 -5.67
N ALA A 139 -2.27 -5.32 -6.72
CA ALA A 139 -1.02 -5.63 -7.38
C ALA A 139 -0.29 -4.35 -7.83
N ARG A 140 0.98 -4.22 -7.44
CA ARG A 140 1.82 -3.08 -7.85
C ARG A 140 2.53 -3.34 -9.17
N THR A 141 2.50 -2.32 -10.03
CA THR A 141 3.26 -2.24 -11.30
C THR A 141 4.58 -1.47 -11.12
N THR A 142 5.49 -1.53 -12.07
CA THR A 142 6.74 -0.72 -12.03
C THR A 142 6.60 0.68 -12.64
N ALA A 143 5.41 1.07 -13.09
CA ALA A 143 5.18 2.37 -13.74
C ALA A 143 5.03 3.48 -12.69
N SER A 144 6.15 4.11 -12.32
CA SER A 144 6.17 5.31 -11.47
C SER A 144 5.54 6.50 -12.19
N HIS A 145 4.43 7.03 -11.66
CA HIS A 145 3.69 8.11 -12.31
C HIS A 145 3.94 9.52 -11.74
N GLY A 146 4.66 9.64 -10.63
CA GLY A 146 4.91 10.91 -9.94
C GLY A 146 3.70 11.57 -9.24
N TRP A 147 2.51 10.99 -9.37
CA TRP A 147 1.27 11.49 -8.76
C TRP A 147 1.11 11.03 -7.29
N TYR A 148 0.33 11.80 -6.52
CA TYR A 148 0.08 11.55 -5.09
C TYR A 148 -1.38 11.14 -4.82
N GLY A 149 -2.07 10.55 -5.78
CA GLY A 149 -3.44 10.05 -5.61
C GLY A 149 -3.48 8.60 -5.14
N VAL A 150 -4.65 8.17 -4.68
CA VAL A 150 -4.95 6.76 -4.45
C VAL A 150 -5.24 6.05 -5.78
N PRO A 151 -4.92 4.75 -5.93
CA PRO A 151 -5.12 4.04 -7.19
C PRO A 151 -6.61 3.90 -7.54
N GLU A 152 -6.98 4.10 -8.80
CA GLU A 152 -8.32 3.82 -9.28
C GLU A 152 -8.60 2.31 -9.25
N ASN A 153 -7.67 1.53 -9.82
CA ASN A 153 -7.67 0.07 -9.84
C ASN A 153 -6.55 -0.47 -8.94
N LEU A 154 -6.92 -1.16 -7.85
CA LEU A 154 -5.97 -1.76 -6.92
C LEU A 154 -5.11 -2.86 -7.55
N LEU A 155 -5.59 -3.51 -8.63
CA LEU A 155 -4.82 -4.52 -9.37
C LEU A 155 -3.85 -3.90 -10.40
N LEU A 156 -3.92 -2.58 -10.61
CA LEU A 156 -3.00 -1.81 -11.44
C LEU A 156 -2.48 -0.62 -10.64
N TRP A 157 -1.89 -0.91 -9.49
CA TRP A 157 -1.42 0.14 -8.60
C TRP A 157 -0.07 0.65 -9.06
N HIS A 158 -0.09 1.85 -9.65
CA HIS A 158 1.11 2.59 -10.04
C HIS A 158 1.71 3.31 -8.82
N PRO A 159 3.00 3.09 -8.49
CA PRO A 159 3.65 3.81 -7.40
C PRO A 159 3.87 5.29 -7.78
N THR A 160 4.04 6.13 -6.76
CA THR A 160 4.45 7.53 -6.95
C THR A 160 5.84 7.57 -7.56
N CYS A 161 6.81 6.88 -6.97
CA CYS A 161 8.20 6.89 -7.45
C CYS A 161 8.96 5.62 -7.04
N HIS A 162 10.08 5.39 -7.72
CA HIS A 162 11.14 4.53 -7.21
C HIS A 162 11.90 5.27 -6.10
N HIS A 163 12.55 4.58 -5.16
CA HIS A 163 13.30 5.25 -4.09
C HIS A 163 14.47 6.10 -4.64
N ASN A 164 15.03 5.73 -5.79
CA ASN A 164 16.11 6.46 -6.48
C ASN A 164 15.60 7.62 -7.37
N ASP A 165 14.29 7.91 -7.40
CA ASP A 165 13.70 8.97 -8.22
C ASP A 165 13.31 10.16 -7.34
N ASP A 166 14.28 11.04 -7.03
CA ASP A 166 14.12 12.31 -6.30
C ASP A 166 13.28 12.22 -5.02
N LEU A 167 13.43 11.12 -4.27
CA LEU A 167 12.56 10.76 -3.15
C LEU A 167 12.34 11.88 -2.13
N LEU A 168 13.39 12.61 -1.74
CA LEU A 168 13.28 13.68 -0.75
C LEU A 168 12.46 14.87 -1.29
N ALA A 169 12.70 15.30 -2.53
CA ALA A 169 11.95 16.40 -3.15
C ALA A 169 10.48 16.02 -3.39
N ARG A 170 10.22 14.76 -3.75
CA ARG A 170 8.86 14.23 -3.86
C ARG A 170 8.15 14.19 -2.50
N THR A 171 8.87 13.84 -1.43
CA THR A 171 8.33 13.88 -0.07
C THR A 171 7.93 15.30 0.32
N GLU A 172 8.76 16.30 0.03
CA GLU A 172 8.42 17.71 0.28
C GLU A 172 7.19 18.15 -0.53
N THR A 173 7.13 17.76 -1.81
CA THR A 173 6.01 18.05 -2.72
C THR A 173 4.71 17.38 -2.26
N PHE A 174 4.80 16.15 -1.76
CA PHE A 174 3.68 15.40 -1.17
C PHE A 174 3.06 16.17 0.00
N PHE A 175 3.87 16.62 0.97
CA PHE A 175 3.35 17.39 2.10
C PHE A 175 2.90 18.81 1.72
N ALA A 176 3.31 19.32 0.56
CA ALA A 176 2.82 20.58 0.00
C ALA A 176 1.42 20.45 -0.64
N GLN A 177 0.97 19.24 -1.00
CA GLN A 177 -0.36 19.02 -1.58
C GLN A 177 -1.46 19.51 -0.62
N ASP A 178 -2.59 19.98 -1.15
CA ASP A 178 -3.75 20.22 -0.31
C ASP A 178 -4.31 18.90 0.27
N GLY A 179 -5.03 19.02 1.38
CA GLY A 179 -5.71 17.91 2.02
C GLY A 179 -7.19 17.81 1.68
N GLN A 180 -7.62 18.33 0.52
CA GLN A 180 -9.03 18.24 0.10
C GLN A 180 -9.38 16.85 -0.43
N GLU A 181 -8.40 16.11 -0.91
CA GLU A 181 -8.49 14.73 -1.38
C GLU A 181 -7.55 13.81 -0.60
N LEU A 182 -7.71 12.50 -0.75
CA LEU A 182 -6.76 11.51 -0.25
C LEU A 182 -5.44 11.65 -1.00
N ARG A 183 -4.37 11.98 -0.27
CA ARG A 183 -3.01 12.05 -0.81
C ARG A 183 -2.20 10.83 -0.36
N LEU A 184 -1.55 10.16 -1.30
CA LEU A 184 -0.76 8.97 -1.07
C LEU A 184 0.62 9.10 -1.71
N LEU A 185 1.66 8.97 -0.90
CA LEU A 185 3.01 8.74 -1.38
C LEU A 185 3.31 7.24 -1.33
N TYR A 186 3.42 6.62 -2.50
CA TYR A 186 3.79 5.22 -2.63
C TYR A 186 5.19 5.10 -3.26
N VAL A 187 6.16 4.66 -2.45
CA VAL A 187 7.56 4.43 -2.87
C VAL A 187 7.80 2.95 -3.11
N TRP A 188 8.56 2.60 -4.14
CA TRP A 188 9.01 1.21 -4.34
C TRP A 188 10.51 1.11 -4.66
N GLY A 189 11.05 -0.10 -4.57
CA GLY A 189 12.34 -0.46 -5.13
C GLY A 189 12.82 -1.83 -4.65
N HIS A 190 14.13 -2.07 -4.72
CA HIS A 190 14.75 -3.28 -4.20
C HIS A 190 15.79 -2.91 -3.14
N SER A 191 15.80 -3.59 -2.00
CA SER A 191 16.70 -3.21 -0.91
C SER A 191 18.18 -3.49 -1.22
N TYR A 192 18.48 -4.37 -2.18
CA TYR A 192 19.85 -4.58 -2.66
C TYR A 192 20.43 -3.36 -3.38
N GLU A 193 19.61 -2.41 -3.83
CA GLU A 193 20.09 -1.18 -4.49
C GLU A 193 20.83 -0.30 -3.48
N PHE A 194 20.43 -0.29 -2.21
CA PHE A 194 21.10 0.53 -1.19
C PHE A 194 22.59 0.22 -0.99
N PRO A 195 23.01 -1.04 -0.76
CA PRO A 195 24.42 -1.38 -0.71
C PRO A 195 25.13 -1.26 -2.06
N ASN A 196 24.44 -1.47 -3.18
CA ASN A 196 25.04 -1.32 -4.52
C ASN A 196 25.37 0.14 -4.86
N ASP A 197 24.46 1.05 -4.52
CA ASP A 197 24.58 2.48 -4.79
C ASP A 197 25.27 3.24 -3.65
N GLY A 198 25.45 2.60 -2.49
CA GLY A 198 26.06 3.18 -1.30
C GLY A 198 25.23 4.31 -0.67
N ASN A 199 23.90 4.23 -0.75
CA ASN A 199 22.99 5.34 -0.45
C ASN A 199 21.95 5.02 0.64
N TRP A 200 22.29 4.19 1.64
CA TRP A 200 21.43 3.94 2.81
C TRP A 200 20.97 5.22 3.52
N ASP A 201 21.78 6.30 3.46
CA ASP A 201 21.44 7.60 4.02
C ASP A 201 20.18 8.21 3.38
N LEU A 202 19.89 7.88 2.12
CA LEU A 202 18.69 8.36 1.42
C LEU A 202 17.42 7.91 2.14
N MET A 203 17.37 6.64 2.54
CA MET A 203 16.20 6.07 3.20
C MET A 203 16.08 6.54 4.66
N GLU A 204 17.21 6.75 5.34
CA GLU A 204 17.25 7.34 6.68
C GLU A 204 16.67 8.77 6.65
N ARG A 205 17.18 9.60 5.73
CA ARG A 205 16.71 10.98 5.52
C ARG A 205 15.25 11.05 5.07
N PHE A 206 14.77 10.05 4.34
CA PHE A 206 13.36 9.95 3.98
C PHE A 206 12.47 9.75 5.22
N GLY A 207 12.85 8.85 6.13
CA GLY A 207 12.17 8.65 7.41
C GLY A 207 12.13 9.92 8.27
N GLU A 208 13.27 10.59 8.41
CA GLU A 208 13.37 11.88 9.10
C GLU A 208 12.48 12.94 8.45
N ARG A 209 12.52 13.03 7.10
CA ARG A 209 11.76 14.02 6.35
C ARG A 209 10.25 13.85 6.53
N ILE A 210 9.75 12.62 6.58
CA ILE A 210 8.33 12.35 6.87
C ILE A 210 7.94 12.93 8.22
N ALA A 211 8.73 12.69 9.26
CA ALA A 211 8.44 13.21 10.60
C ALA A 211 8.48 14.75 10.63
N VAL A 212 9.51 15.35 10.03
CA VAL A 212 9.69 16.81 9.98
C VAL A 212 8.57 17.50 9.20
N GLU A 213 8.22 17.01 8.01
CA GLU A 213 7.21 17.66 7.18
C GLU A 213 5.79 17.49 7.73
N ALA A 214 5.47 16.33 8.31
CA ALA A 214 4.22 16.11 9.03
C ALA A 214 4.07 17.15 10.17
N ALA A 215 5.09 17.28 11.02
CA ALA A 215 5.09 18.27 12.10
C ALA A 215 5.00 19.71 11.58
N ARG A 216 5.85 20.07 10.60
CA ARG A 216 5.94 21.43 10.04
C ARG A 216 4.63 21.91 9.42
N LYS A 217 3.89 21.02 8.76
CA LYS A 217 2.61 21.35 8.12
C LYS A 217 1.42 21.23 9.07
N GLY A 218 1.63 20.84 10.33
CA GLY A 218 0.56 20.51 11.27
C GLY A 218 -0.33 19.38 10.74
N LYS A 219 0.24 18.49 9.90
CA LYS A 219 -0.46 17.38 9.26
C LYS A 219 -0.02 16.08 9.93
N GLY A 220 -0.97 15.25 10.36
CA GLY A 220 -0.66 13.84 10.57
C GLY A 220 -0.50 13.13 9.22
N VAL A 221 0.21 12.02 9.23
CA VAL A 221 0.36 11.13 8.06
C VAL A 221 0.12 9.70 8.50
N TRP A 222 -0.75 8.99 7.79
CA TRP A 222 -0.97 7.58 8.05
C TRP A 222 0.16 6.77 7.44
N ARG A 223 0.87 6.00 8.25
CA ARG A 223 1.97 5.13 7.83
C ARG A 223 1.43 3.71 7.79
N ALA A 224 1.33 3.13 6.61
CA ALA A 224 0.56 1.92 6.38
C ALA A 224 1.28 0.99 5.41
N THR A 225 0.99 -0.30 5.53
CA THR A 225 1.26 -1.29 4.48
C THR A 225 0.29 -1.12 3.32
N ASN A 226 0.61 -1.71 2.17
CA ASN A 226 -0.27 -1.69 1.01
C ASN A 226 -1.61 -2.39 1.28
N VAL A 227 -1.64 -3.52 1.98
CA VAL A 227 -2.90 -4.20 2.33
C VAL A 227 -3.79 -3.37 3.26
N GLU A 228 -3.20 -2.62 4.21
CA GLU A 228 -3.96 -1.72 5.07
C GLU A 228 -4.66 -0.63 4.24
N ILE A 229 -3.92 0.00 3.31
CA ILE A 229 -4.48 1.00 2.39
C ILE A 229 -5.54 0.37 1.47
N ALA A 230 -5.26 -0.78 0.86
CA ALA A 230 -6.18 -1.45 -0.04
C ALA A 230 -7.49 -1.83 0.67
N ASN A 231 -7.41 -2.34 1.90
CA ASN A 231 -8.57 -2.62 2.75
C ASN A 231 -9.36 -1.35 3.05
N TYR A 232 -8.67 -0.27 3.45
CA TYR A 232 -9.32 0.98 3.80
C TYR A 232 -10.04 1.60 2.59
N LEU A 233 -9.39 1.64 1.41
CA LEU A 233 -10.00 2.18 0.19
C LEU A 233 -11.21 1.37 -0.25
N ARG A 234 -11.17 0.04 -0.15
CA ARG A 234 -12.35 -0.80 -0.39
C ARG A 234 -13.49 -0.49 0.57
N ALA A 235 -13.20 -0.42 1.86
CA ALA A 235 -14.19 -0.13 2.89
C ALA A 235 -14.80 1.26 2.70
N LEU A 236 -13.98 2.27 2.39
CA LEU A 236 -14.41 3.64 2.11
C LEU A 236 -15.32 3.70 0.87
N ARG A 237 -14.96 3.01 -0.22
CA ARG A 237 -15.80 2.88 -1.42
C ARG A 237 -17.09 2.10 -1.17
N GLY A 238 -17.12 1.28 -0.12
CA GLY A 238 -18.28 0.51 0.32
C GLY A 238 -19.24 1.26 1.24
N LEU A 239 -18.93 2.51 1.62
CA LEU A 239 -19.87 3.37 2.35
C LEU A 239 -21.15 3.56 1.53
N ARG A 240 -22.28 3.59 2.24
CA ARG A 240 -23.61 3.79 1.63
C ARG A 240 -24.18 5.10 2.14
N THR A 241 -24.69 5.94 1.25
CA THR A 241 -25.32 7.21 1.62
C THR A 241 -26.77 7.24 1.17
N THR A 242 -27.62 7.95 1.90
CA THR A 242 -28.94 8.31 1.36
C THR A 242 -28.77 9.27 0.19
N VAL A 243 -29.73 9.27 -0.74
CA VAL A 243 -29.71 10.12 -1.95
C VAL A 243 -29.71 11.61 -1.58
N ASP A 244 -30.34 11.96 -0.46
CA ASP A 244 -30.38 13.33 0.07
C ASP A 244 -29.14 13.71 0.91
N GLY A 245 -28.17 12.80 1.07
CA GLY A 245 -26.93 13.05 1.81
C GLY A 245 -27.11 13.23 3.32
N THR A 246 -28.25 12.82 3.90
CA THR A 246 -28.54 12.99 5.33
C THR A 246 -28.09 11.82 6.20
N GLN A 247 -27.76 10.67 5.61
CA GLN A 247 -27.27 9.49 6.34
C GLN A 247 -26.09 8.84 5.64
N VAL A 248 -25.18 8.29 6.45
CA VAL A 248 -24.08 7.43 6.00
C VAL A 248 -24.10 6.13 6.82
N GLU A 249 -23.99 5.00 6.13
CA GLU A 249 -23.83 3.67 6.71
C GLU A 249 -22.44 3.13 6.39
N ASN A 250 -21.76 2.64 7.41
CA ASN A 250 -20.50 1.91 7.32
C ASN A 250 -20.74 0.41 7.53
N PRO A 251 -20.84 -0.40 6.45
CA PRO A 251 -21.03 -1.84 6.57
C PRO A 251 -19.73 -2.61 6.88
N SER A 252 -18.59 -1.93 6.96
CA SER A 252 -17.29 -2.56 7.16
C SER A 252 -16.95 -2.76 8.65
N ALA A 253 -15.91 -3.55 8.90
CA ALA A 253 -15.32 -3.72 10.24
C ALA A 253 -14.30 -2.61 10.60
N LEU A 254 -14.06 -1.64 9.73
CA LEU A 254 -13.08 -0.57 9.94
C LEU A 254 -13.78 0.73 10.32
N PRO A 255 -13.25 1.53 11.27
CA PRO A 255 -13.70 2.91 11.42
C PRO A 255 -13.29 3.70 10.17
N LEU A 256 -14.25 4.41 9.58
CA LEU A 256 -14.04 5.17 8.35
C LEU A 256 -14.20 6.66 8.61
N TRP A 257 -13.43 7.47 7.91
CA TRP A 257 -13.44 8.92 8.08
C TRP A 257 -13.90 9.63 6.81
N ILE A 258 -14.76 10.63 6.98
CA ILE A 258 -15.29 11.47 5.90
C ILE A 258 -15.30 12.93 6.32
N THR A 259 -15.38 13.83 5.35
CA THR A 259 -15.80 15.21 5.62
C THR A 259 -17.29 15.34 5.36
N TRP A 260 -18.08 15.72 6.35
CA TRP A 260 -19.52 15.98 6.22
C TRP A 260 -19.82 17.41 6.65
N GLY A 261 -20.40 18.21 5.77
CA GLY A 261 -20.76 19.59 6.11
C GLY A 261 -19.55 20.49 6.43
N GLY A 262 -18.35 20.09 6.01
CA GLY A 262 -17.08 20.77 6.32
C GLY A 262 -16.35 20.21 7.55
N GLU A 263 -16.96 19.32 8.32
CA GLU A 263 -16.37 18.75 9.52
C GLU A 263 -15.86 17.32 9.29
N ARG A 264 -14.75 16.97 9.94
CA ARG A 264 -14.19 15.61 9.90
C ARG A 264 -15.00 14.72 10.84
N ARG A 265 -15.56 13.64 10.33
CA ARG A 265 -16.43 12.72 11.07
C ARG A 265 -15.91 11.29 10.93
N GLU A 266 -15.83 10.60 12.06
CA GLU A 266 -15.66 9.15 12.11
C GLU A 266 -17.02 8.47 12.00
N ILE A 267 -17.10 7.41 11.20
CA ILE A 267 -18.23 6.50 11.08
C ILE A 267 -17.77 5.15 11.61
N ALA A 268 -18.23 4.80 12.82
CA ALA A 268 -17.83 3.58 13.49
C ALA A 268 -18.20 2.32 12.66
N PRO A 269 -17.49 1.19 12.86
CA PRO A 269 -17.81 -0.09 12.23
C PRO A 269 -19.29 -0.48 12.44
N GLY A 270 -19.97 -0.91 11.37
CA GLY A 270 -21.38 -1.32 11.41
C GLY A 270 -22.38 -0.20 11.70
N ALA A 271 -21.94 1.05 11.85
CA ALA A 271 -22.81 2.15 12.24
C ALA A 271 -23.58 2.74 11.06
N ARG A 272 -24.78 3.24 11.35
CA ARG A 272 -25.52 4.19 10.52
C ARG A 272 -25.69 5.48 11.30
N VAL A 273 -25.29 6.59 10.71
CA VAL A 273 -25.30 7.90 11.37
C VAL A 273 -26.03 8.94 10.54
N SER A 274 -26.59 9.92 11.23
CA SER A 274 -27.20 11.13 10.68
C SER A 274 -26.62 12.30 11.48
N PHE A 275 -26.10 13.31 10.80
CA PHE A 275 -25.52 14.51 11.41
C PHE A 275 -26.29 15.76 10.99
#